data_AF-A0A3N9RU03-F1
#
_entry.id   AF-A0A3N9RU03-F1
#
_cell.length_a   1.000
_cell.length_b   1.000
_cell.length_c   1.000
_cell.angle_alpha   90.00
_cell.angle_beta   90.00
_cell.angle_gamma   90.00
#
_symmetry.space_group_name_H-M   'P 1'
#
loop_
_entity.id
_entity.type
_entity.pdbx_description
1 polymer ?
#
loop_
_entity_poly.entity_id
_entity_poly.type
_entity_poly.pdbx_seq_one_letter_code
_entity_poly.pdbx_strand_id
1 'polypeptide(L)'
;MTKTLSLALYGALYGALCAAALAPAAAQVPPPGAGIPGGWAPAGVNDPQVRQAADFAASQLPGGGTVRSVDSASQQVVAGMNYRIELTLADGSRWAVTVYRMLSGQMRLSESTRLAAAAPQVAASLRLARNGLQVRRAGAAPIVLSFGIPRARVLEALRFRPAPRTSTYGECGVGPVDFAQWQDGVSLLFQHDRFGGWVLSGRNTTIGTTDGIRIGTTLAELRKKRGFRLERTTLGHEFTVGAISGIVSGTSARARVTDLWAGLSCAFR
;
A
#
# COMPACT_ATOMS: atom_id res chain seq x y z
N MET A 1 92.46 37.36 15.46
CA MET A 1 91.89 38.31 16.42
C MET A 1 90.49 38.65 15.96
N THR A 2 89.48 38.46 16.84
CA THR A 2 88.17 39.16 16.94
C THR A 2 87.48 39.68 15.67
N LYS A 3 86.16 39.61 15.44
CA LYS A 3 84.94 39.13 16.12
C LYS A 3 83.86 39.39 15.04
N THR A 4 83.11 38.38 14.59
CA THR A 4 81.67 38.25 14.85
C THR A 4 80.85 39.54 14.67
N LEU A 5 80.08 39.60 13.58
CA LEU A 5 78.87 40.42 13.47
C LEU A 5 77.78 39.57 12.80
N SER A 6 76.82 39.16 13.60
CA SER A 6 75.49 38.73 13.15
C SER A 6 74.62 39.97 13.03
N LEU A 7 73.80 40.06 11.98
CA LEU A 7 72.44 40.59 12.11
C LEU A 7 71.59 40.04 10.96
N ALA A 8 70.53 39.33 11.35
CA ALA A 8 69.53 38.75 10.47
C ALA A 8 68.58 39.84 9.96
N LEU A 9 68.22 39.78 8.67
CA LEU A 9 67.01 40.41 8.16
C LEU A 9 66.30 39.49 7.16
N TYR A 10 64.98 39.47 7.35
CA TYR A 10 63.92 38.77 6.64
C TYR A 10 63.96 38.89 5.11
N GLY A 11 63.56 37.81 4.42
CA GLY A 11 63.31 37.83 2.98
C GLY A 11 62.46 36.65 2.49
N ALA A 12 61.15 36.85 2.47
CA ALA A 12 60.12 36.27 1.59
C ALA A 12 60.25 34.80 1.10
N LEU A 13 59.44 33.90 1.66
CA LEU A 13 58.93 32.74 0.91
C LEU A 13 57.51 33.05 0.43
N TYR A 14 57.36 33.15 -0.89
CA TYR A 14 56.08 33.24 -1.59
C TYR A 14 55.29 31.93 -1.44
N GLY A 15 54.02 32.07 -1.11
CA GLY A 15 53.07 30.97 -0.97
C GLY A 15 52.65 30.38 -2.32
N ALA A 16 52.62 29.05 -2.38
CA ALA A 16 51.83 28.31 -3.35
C ALA A 16 50.47 27.99 -2.70
N LEU A 17 49.46 28.83 -2.96
CA LEU A 17 48.07 28.49 -2.63
C LEU A 17 47.59 27.39 -3.57
N CYS A 18 47.38 26.20 -3.03
CA CYS A 18 46.63 25.13 -3.68
C CYS A 18 45.14 25.50 -3.61
N ALA A 19 44.56 25.96 -4.73
CA ALA A 19 43.13 26.20 -4.85
C ALA A 19 42.41 24.84 -4.96
N ALA A 20 42.05 24.24 -3.82
CA ALA A 20 41.07 23.16 -3.80
C ALA A 20 39.69 23.75 -4.12
N ALA A 21 39.20 23.50 -5.33
CA ALA A 21 37.84 23.80 -5.71
C ALA A 21 36.88 23.01 -4.79
N LEU A 22 36.24 23.71 -3.85
CA LEU A 22 35.10 23.21 -3.10
C LEU A 22 33.95 23.03 -4.09
N ALA A 23 33.75 21.80 -4.55
CA ALA A 23 32.49 21.42 -5.17
C ALA A 23 31.38 21.66 -4.13
N PRO A 24 30.27 22.35 -4.47
CA PRO A 24 29.15 22.46 -3.56
C PRO A 24 28.63 21.04 -3.29
N ALA A 25 28.58 20.67 -2.02
CA ALA A 25 27.97 19.42 -1.60
C ALA A 25 26.52 19.43 -2.09
N ALA A 26 26.23 18.59 -3.09
CA ALA A 26 24.86 18.35 -3.51
C ALA A 26 24.08 17.87 -2.29
N ALA A 27 23.09 18.66 -1.88
CA ALA A 27 22.20 18.31 -0.77
C ALA A 27 21.55 16.97 -1.09
N GLN A 28 21.90 15.95 -0.33
CA GLN A 28 21.29 14.62 -0.44
C GLN A 28 19.85 14.76 0.04
N VAL A 29 18.88 14.57 -0.87
CA VAL A 29 17.46 14.49 -0.51
C VAL A 29 17.30 13.25 0.39
N PRO A 30 16.84 13.39 1.64
CA PRO A 30 16.69 12.24 2.53
C PRO A 30 15.65 11.27 1.96
N PRO A 31 15.84 9.95 2.10
CA PRO A 31 14.89 8.97 1.62
C PRO A 31 13.51 9.15 2.32
N PRO A 32 12.40 8.91 1.62
CA PRO A 32 11.07 9.04 2.21
C PRO A 32 10.91 8.01 3.32
N GLY A 33 10.74 8.49 4.56
CA GLY A 33 10.57 7.65 5.75
C GLY A 33 11.52 7.96 6.91
N ALA A 34 12.35 9.01 6.84
CA ALA A 34 13.05 9.53 8.02
C ALA A 34 12.04 10.11 9.02
N GLY A 35 11.46 9.24 9.85
CA GLY A 35 10.58 9.63 10.95
C GLY A 35 11.29 10.65 11.82
N ILE A 36 10.60 11.73 12.18
CA ILE A 36 11.12 12.74 13.09
C ILE A 36 11.55 12.03 14.39
N PRO A 37 12.82 12.14 14.83
CA PRO A 37 13.25 11.54 16.09
C PRO A 37 12.32 11.95 17.24
N GLY A 38 11.80 10.96 17.97
CA GLY A 38 10.85 11.18 19.06
C GLY A 38 9.37 11.23 18.66
N GLY A 39 9.04 11.16 17.37
CA GLY A 39 7.67 11.02 16.87
C GLY A 39 7.17 9.57 16.87
N TRP A 40 5.85 9.40 16.73
CA TRP A 40 5.26 8.10 16.44
C TRP A 40 5.59 7.68 15.00
N ALA A 41 6.08 6.45 14.84
CA ALA A 41 6.35 5.81 13.56
C ALA A 41 5.57 4.50 13.47
N PRO A 42 5.10 4.08 12.28
CA PRO A 42 4.49 2.77 12.10
C PRO A 42 5.44 1.64 12.54
N ALA A 43 4.88 0.60 13.15
CA ALA A 43 5.61 -0.60 13.53
C ALA A 43 4.96 -1.84 12.90
N GLY A 44 5.76 -2.87 12.60
CA GLY A 44 5.23 -4.12 12.06
C GLY A 44 4.40 -4.85 13.10
N VAL A 45 3.17 -5.25 12.76
CA VAL A 45 2.29 -6.02 13.67
C VAL A 45 2.89 -7.39 14.06
N ASN A 46 3.81 -7.90 13.24
CA ASN A 46 4.58 -9.12 13.49
C ASN A 46 5.98 -8.83 14.04
N ASP A 47 6.31 -7.60 14.42
CA ASP A 47 7.58 -7.32 15.07
C ASP A 47 7.66 -8.04 16.44
N PRO A 48 8.79 -8.69 16.79
CA PRO A 48 8.90 -9.41 18.06
C PRO A 48 8.64 -8.54 19.30
N GLN A 49 9.09 -7.27 19.28
CA GLN A 49 8.89 -6.35 20.40
C GLN A 49 7.44 -5.88 20.47
N VAL A 50 6.79 -5.65 19.32
CA VAL A 50 5.35 -5.35 19.27
C VAL A 50 4.53 -6.51 19.82
N ARG A 51 4.86 -7.76 19.43
CA ARG A 51 4.19 -8.97 19.94
C ARG A 51 4.37 -9.11 21.44
N GLN A 52 5.60 -8.94 21.94
CA GLN A 52 5.87 -8.99 23.37
C GLN A 52 5.11 -7.91 24.15
N ALA A 53 5.05 -6.68 23.62
CA ALA A 53 4.29 -5.59 24.23
C ALA A 53 2.77 -5.86 24.20
N ALA A 54 2.24 -6.44 23.12
CA ALA A 54 0.84 -6.82 23.00
C ALA A 54 0.46 -7.93 24.00
N ASP A 55 1.29 -8.97 24.13
CA ASP A 55 1.08 -10.06 25.07
C ASP A 55 1.14 -9.56 26.53
N PHE A 56 2.11 -8.71 26.83
CA PHE A 56 2.19 -8.03 28.12
C PHE A 56 0.92 -7.22 28.39
N ALA A 57 0.50 -6.36 27.46
CA ALA A 57 -0.71 -5.56 27.63
C ALA A 57 -1.94 -6.45 27.87
N ALA A 58 -2.12 -7.50 27.08
CA ALA A 58 -3.24 -8.43 27.20
C ALA A 58 -3.34 -9.07 28.58
N SER A 59 -2.20 -9.37 29.22
CA SER A 59 -2.16 -9.88 30.60
C SER A 59 -2.60 -8.86 31.66
N GLN A 60 -2.49 -7.56 31.36
CA GLN A 60 -2.77 -6.45 32.29
C GLN A 60 -4.15 -5.82 32.07
N LEU A 61 -4.86 -6.19 31.00
CA LEU A 61 -6.20 -5.67 30.70
C LEU A 61 -7.23 -6.18 31.72
N PRO A 62 -8.35 -5.45 31.95
CA PRO A 62 -9.44 -5.92 32.79
C PRO A 62 -9.94 -7.31 32.35
N GLY A 63 -9.86 -8.30 33.25
CA GLY A 63 -10.20 -9.70 32.98
C GLY A 63 -9.06 -10.55 32.40
N GLY A 64 -7.97 -9.92 31.96
CA GLY A 64 -6.85 -10.57 31.28
C GLY A 64 -7.25 -11.24 29.96
N GLY A 65 -6.26 -11.65 29.17
CA GLY A 65 -6.54 -12.44 27.98
C GLY A 65 -5.31 -12.78 27.16
N THR A 66 -5.54 -13.61 26.14
CA THR A 66 -4.54 -13.94 25.12
C THR A 66 -4.81 -13.11 23.88
N VAL A 67 -3.76 -12.56 23.28
CA VAL A 67 -3.85 -11.85 22.00
C VAL A 67 -4.27 -12.85 20.91
N ARG A 68 -5.35 -12.53 20.20
CA ARG A 68 -5.74 -13.24 18.97
C ARG A 68 -5.10 -12.58 17.74
N SER A 69 -5.13 -11.26 17.65
CA SER A 69 -4.52 -10.49 16.57
C SER A 69 -4.04 -9.12 17.05
N VAL A 70 -2.96 -8.63 16.44
CA VAL A 70 -2.58 -7.23 16.46
C VAL A 70 -3.06 -6.60 15.17
N ASP A 71 -3.99 -5.65 15.27
CA ASP A 71 -4.67 -5.03 14.13
C ASP A 71 -3.84 -3.86 13.58
N SER A 72 -3.17 -3.11 14.46
CA SER A 72 -2.21 -2.06 14.07
C SER A 72 -1.19 -1.81 15.18
N ALA A 73 -0.01 -1.28 14.81
CA ALA A 73 1.03 -0.91 15.75
C ALA A 73 1.78 0.34 15.31
N SER A 74 2.19 1.15 16.28
CA SER A 74 3.11 2.27 16.12
C SER A 74 4.08 2.30 17.28
N GLN A 75 5.29 2.78 17.05
CA GLN A 75 6.33 2.90 18.06
C GLN A 75 6.83 4.33 18.16
N GLN A 76 7.31 4.72 19.33
CA GLN A 76 7.91 6.02 19.56
C GLN A 76 9.13 5.85 20.47
N VAL A 77 10.25 6.41 20.05
CA VAL A 77 11.49 6.44 20.84
C VAL A 77 11.38 7.56 21.88
N VAL A 78 11.59 7.21 23.15
CA VAL A 78 11.63 8.13 24.30
C VAL A 78 12.85 7.78 25.17
N ALA A 79 12.82 8.00 26.49
CA ALA A 79 13.80 7.40 27.43
C ALA A 79 13.57 5.88 27.61
N GLY A 80 13.31 5.18 26.51
CA GLY A 80 12.70 3.86 26.39
C GLY A 80 11.93 3.78 25.08
N MET A 81 10.93 2.92 25.00
CA MET A 81 10.09 2.75 23.81
C MET A 81 8.61 2.75 24.19
N ASN A 82 7.81 3.59 23.56
CA ASN A 82 6.36 3.45 23.60
C ASN A 82 5.88 2.62 22.40
N TYR A 83 4.90 1.75 22.64
CA TYR A 83 4.16 1.02 21.62
C TYR A 83 2.69 1.36 21.76
N ARG A 84 2.09 1.90 20.70
CA ARG A 84 0.64 2.06 20.58
C ARG A 84 0.12 0.93 19.72
N ILE A 85 -0.78 0.11 20.27
CA ILE A 85 -1.22 -1.15 19.67
C ILE A 85 -2.74 -1.19 19.70
N GLU A 86 -3.36 -1.51 18.57
CA GLU A 86 -4.74 -1.99 18.55
C GLU A 86 -4.72 -3.50 18.44
N LEU A 87 -5.36 -4.19 19.39
CA LEU A 87 -5.35 -5.65 19.47
C LEU A 87 -6.76 -6.20 19.68
N THR A 88 -6.96 -7.43 19.21
CA THR A 88 -8.14 -8.24 19.48
C THR A 88 -7.74 -9.41 20.37
N LEU A 89 -8.43 -9.61 21.49
CA LEU A 89 -8.23 -10.74 22.40
C LEU A 89 -8.99 -11.99 21.94
N ALA A 90 -8.64 -13.13 22.54
CA ALA A 90 -9.25 -14.43 22.26
C ALA A 90 -10.75 -14.50 22.60
N ASP A 91 -11.26 -13.63 23.46
CA ASP A 91 -12.69 -13.46 23.75
C ASP A 91 -13.42 -12.59 22.70
N GLY A 92 -12.67 -12.03 21.74
CA GLY A 92 -13.18 -11.12 20.71
C GLY A 92 -13.27 -9.65 21.13
N SER A 93 -12.91 -9.31 22.38
CA SER A 93 -12.82 -7.91 22.79
C SER A 93 -11.65 -7.21 22.09
N ARG A 94 -11.83 -5.92 21.79
CA ARG A 94 -10.83 -5.09 21.10
C ARG A 94 -10.36 -3.97 22.00
N TRP A 95 -9.07 -3.67 21.92
CA TRP A 95 -8.43 -2.71 22.81
C TRP A 95 -7.40 -1.87 22.05
N ALA A 96 -7.40 -0.57 22.33
CA ALA A 96 -6.28 0.31 22.04
C ALA A 96 -5.46 0.44 23.32
N VAL A 97 -4.17 0.13 23.24
CA VAL A 97 -3.26 0.16 24.39
C VAL A 97 -2.00 0.96 24.05
N THR A 98 -1.47 1.64 25.05
CA THR A 98 -0.12 2.22 24.99
C THR A 98 0.76 1.52 26.03
N VAL A 99 1.81 0.83 25.58
CA VAL A 99 2.78 0.13 26.41
C VAL A 99 4.10 0.87 26.39
N TYR A 100 4.62 1.19 27.56
CA TYR A 100 5.97 1.73 27.71
C TYR A 100 6.94 0.61 28.10
N ARG A 101 8.00 0.44 27.32
CA ARG A 101 9.13 -0.45 27.58
C ARG A 101 10.35 0.38 27.99
N MET A 102 10.82 0.17 29.21
CA MET A 102 12.03 0.81 29.73
C MET A 102 13.29 0.27 29.04
N LEU A 103 14.40 1.00 29.17
CA LEU A 103 15.71 0.53 28.70
C LEU A 103 16.16 -0.78 29.38
N SER A 104 15.72 -1.02 30.62
CA SER A 104 15.92 -2.28 31.36
C SER A 104 15.14 -3.47 30.79
N GLY A 105 14.21 -3.23 29.86
CA GLY A 105 13.31 -4.24 29.30
C GLY A 105 12.01 -4.42 30.07
N GLN A 106 11.86 -3.80 31.24
CA GLN A 106 10.59 -3.80 31.98
C GLN A 106 9.49 -3.07 31.19
N MET A 107 8.29 -3.63 31.18
CA MET A 107 7.12 -3.05 30.50
C MET A 107 6.11 -2.52 31.52
N ARG A 108 5.37 -1.49 31.10
CA ARG A 108 4.26 -0.91 31.85
C ARG A 108 3.13 -0.56 30.88
N LEU A 109 1.91 -0.89 31.25
CA LEU A 109 0.72 -0.47 30.52
C LEU A 109 0.44 0.99 30.93
N SER A 110 0.63 1.92 30.00
CA SER A 110 0.44 3.35 30.24
C SER A 110 -1.01 3.75 30.01
N GLU A 111 -1.65 3.20 28.98
CA GLU A 111 -3.04 3.49 28.61
C GLU A 111 -3.72 2.21 28.13
N SER A 112 -5.01 2.06 28.43
CA SER A 112 -5.88 1.06 27.82
C SER A 112 -7.28 1.64 27.62
N THR A 113 -7.84 1.40 26.45
CA THR A 113 -9.21 1.79 26.11
C THR A 113 -9.88 0.65 25.40
N ARG A 114 -11.04 0.23 25.91
CA ARG A 114 -11.86 -0.79 25.24
C ARG A 114 -12.46 -0.17 23.99
N LEU A 115 -12.14 -0.77 22.85
CA LEU A 115 -12.73 -0.38 21.57
C LEU A 115 -14.10 -1.04 21.45
N ALA A 116 -15.02 -0.38 20.76
CA ALA A 116 -16.25 -1.02 20.32
C ALA A 116 -15.90 -2.30 19.54
N ALA A 117 -16.69 -3.36 19.72
CA ALA A 117 -16.55 -4.56 18.93
C ALA A 117 -16.50 -4.15 17.45
N ALA A 118 -15.52 -4.67 16.69
CA ALA A 118 -15.52 -4.47 15.25
C ALA A 118 -16.89 -4.93 14.76
N ALA A 119 -17.61 -4.05 14.05
CA ALA A 119 -18.85 -4.45 13.42
C ALA A 119 -18.58 -5.76 12.67
N PRO A 120 -19.43 -6.79 12.78
CA PRO A 120 -19.20 -8.06 12.11
C PRO A 120 -18.82 -7.74 10.68
N GLN A 121 -17.63 -8.16 10.27
CA GLN A 121 -17.13 -7.88 8.94
C GLN A 121 -17.97 -8.74 8.01
N VAL A 122 -19.15 -8.21 7.68
CA VAL A 122 -20.18 -8.90 6.92
C VAL A 122 -19.48 -9.44 5.70
N ALA A 123 -19.56 -10.76 5.50
CA ALA A 123 -18.90 -11.43 4.39
C ALA A 123 -19.16 -10.63 3.12
N ALA A 124 -18.09 -9.98 2.65
CA ALA A 124 -18.13 -8.99 1.59
C ALA A 124 -17.31 -9.49 0.43
N SER A 125 -17.83 -9.33 -0.77
CA SER A 125 -17.16 -9.72 -2.01
C SER A 125 -17.13 -8.57 -2.99
N LEU A 126 -16.06 -8.54 -3.77
CA LEU A 126 -15.85 -7.58 -4.85
C LEU A 126 -16.20 -8.23 -6.20
N ARG A 127 -16.96 -7.51 -7.02
CA ARG A 127 -17.19 -7.82 -8.43
C ARG A 127 -16.79 -6.60 -9.27
N LEU A 128 -16.14 -6.86 -10.40
CA LEU A 128 -15.71 -5.82 -11.33
C LEU A 128 -16.86 -5.52 -12.30
N ALA A 129 -17.17 -4.26 -12.57
CA ALA A 129 -18.29 -3.89 -13.42
C ALA A 129 -17.81 -3.03 -14.61
N ARG A 130 -18.61 -3.02 -15.68
CA ARG A 130 -18.35 -2.25 -16.91
C ARG A 130 -18.02 -0.77 -16.65
N ASN A 131 -18.66 -0.18 -15.65
CA ASN A 131 -18.58 1.24 -15.30
C ASN A 131 -18.13 1.47 -13.85
N GLY A 132 -17.45 0.49 -13.22
CA GLY A 132 -17.03 0.64 -11.83
C GLY A 132 -16.84 -0.69 -11.10
N LEU A 133 -17.27 -0.73 -9.84
CA LEU A 133 -17.22 -1.91 -8.98
C LEU A 133 -18.61 -2.19 -8.38
N GLN A 134 -18.80 -3.43 -7.95
CA GLN A 134 -19.92 -3.81 -7.10
C GLN A 134 -19.38 -4.52 -5.86
N VAL A 135 -19.75 -4.01 -4.68
CA VAL A 135 -19.47 -4.65 -3.38
C VAL A 135 -20.76 -5.31 -2.91
N ARG A 136 -20.71 -6.62 -2.68
CA ARG A 136 -21.83 -7.36 -2.09
C ARG A 136 -21.51 -7.64 -0.64
N ARG A 137 -22.46 -7.39 0.27
CA ARG A 137 -22.37 -7.78 1.68
C ARG A 137 -23.54 -8.72 1.97
N ALA A 138 -23.29 -9.78 2.74
CA ALA A 138 -24.35 -10.70 3.14
C ALA A 138 -25.52 -9.94 3.79
N GLY A 139 -26.76 -10.24 3.36
CA GLY A 139 -27.97 -9.60 3.90
C GLY A 139 -28.20 -8.15 3.48
N ALA A 140 -27.39 -7.56 2.58
CA ALA A 140 -27.56 -6.18 2.11
C ALA A 140 -27.66 -6.08 0.59
N ALA A 141 -28.28 -5.00 0.11
CA ALA A 141 -28.28 -4.65 -1.31
C ALA A 141 -26.84 -4.43 -1.82
N PRO A 142 -26.53 -4.79 -3.08
CA PRO A 142 -25.21 -4.53 -3.66
C PRO A 142 -24.91 -3.03 -3.71
N ILE A 143 -23.72 -2.65 -3.25
CA ILE A 143 -23.22 -1.28 -3.36
C ILE A 143 -22.55 -1.14 -4.70
N VAL A 144 -23.04 -0.22 -5.53
CA VAL A 144 -22.44 0.11 -6.83
C VAL A 144 -21.55 1.33 -6.67
N LEU A 145 -20.29 1.19 -7.08
CA LEU A 145 -19.28 2.22 -7.03
C LEU A 145 -18.91 2.58 -8.47
N SER A 146 -19.63 3.54 -9.04
CA SER A 146 -19.41 3.98 -10.42
C SER A 146 -18.09 4.72 -10.60
N PHE A 147 -17.54 4.70 -11.80
CA PHE A 147 -16.45 5.61 -12.18
C PHE A 147 -16.83 7.08 -11.92
N GLY A 148 -15.83 7.89 -11.63
CA GLY A 148 -15.98 9.32 -11.31
C GLY A 148 -16.26 9.63 -9.83
N ILE A 149 -16.56 8.65 -8.98
CA ILE A 149 -16.74 8.91 -7.54
C ILE A 149 -15.38 9.15 -6.84
N PRO A 150 -15.36 9.85 -5.69
CA PRO A 150 -14.12 10.13 -4.96
C PRO A 150 -13.38 8.87 -4.52
N ARG A 151 -12.04 8.89 -4.58
CA ARG A 151 -11.16 7.80 -4.13
C ARG A 151 -11.48 7.34 -2.71
N ALA A 152 -11.67 8.30 -1.79
CA ALA A 152 -12.00 8.01 -0.40
C ALA A 152 -13.26 7.13 -0.27
N ARG A 153 -14.31 7.38 -1.06
CA ARG A 153 -15.56 6.59 -1.04
C ARG A 153 -15.33 5.15 -1.53
N VAL A 154 -14.46 4.97 -2.52
CA VAL A 154 -14.09 3.63 -3.01
C VAL A 154 -13.29 2.86 -1.97
N LEU A 155 -12.23 3.46 -1.44
CA LEU A 155 -11.36 2.81 -0.45
C LEU A 155 -12.15 2.47 0.83
N GLU A 156 -13.04 3.35 1.25
CA GLU A 156 -13.92 3.14 2.40
C GLU A 156 -14.87 1.94 2.21
N ALA A 157 -15.41 1.78 1.00
CA ALA A 157 -16.28 0.64 0.67
C ALA A 157 -15.50 -0.69 0.62
N LEU A 158 -14.19 -0.62 0.35
CA LEU A 158 -13.28 -1.76 0.22
C LEU A 158 -12.49 -2.07 1.49
N ARG A 159 -12.76 -1.41 2.63
CA ARG A 159 -12.09 -1.65 3.92
C ARG A 159 -12.18 -3.09 4.45
N PHE A 160 -13.06 -3.91 3.86
CA PHE A 160 -13.15 -5.34 4.17
C PHE A 160 -12.00 -6.16 3.57
N ARG A 161 -11.18 -5.56 2.69
CA ARG A 161 -9.97 -6.12 2.10
C ARG A 161 -8.74 -5.57 2.83
N PRO A 162 -7.58 -6.27 2.80
CA PRO A 162 -6.32 -5.70 3.28
C PRO A 162 -6.03 -4.34 2.65
N ALA A 163 -5.27 -3.50 3.34
CA ALA A 163 -4.85 -2.22 2.80
C ALA A 163 -4.08 -2.42 1.48
N PRO A 164 -4.41 -1.68 0.41
CA PRO A 164 -3.70 -1.78 -0.86
C PRO A 164 -2.30 -1.17 -0.76
N ARG A 165 -1.38 -1.65 -1.59
CA ARG A 165 -0.18 -0.89 -1.91
C ARG A 165 -0.56 0.27 -2.82
N THR A 166 -0.09 1.47 -2.51
CA THR A 166 -0.35 2.66 -3.34
C THR A 166 0.90 3.09 -4.09
N SER A 167 0.73 3.54 -5.33
CA SER A 167 1.80 4.11 -6.16
C SER A 167 1.23 5.16 -7.10
N THR A 168 2.06 6.08 -7.58
CA THR A 168 1.69 7.07 -8.60
C THR A 168 2.54 6.85 -9.83
N TYR A 169 1.93 6.87 -11.01
CA TYR A 169 2.64 6.79 -12.29
C TYR A 169 2.37 8.07 -13.09
N GLY A 170 3.44 8.83 -13.37
CA GLY A 170 3.36 10.11 -14.07
C GLY A 170 3.24 10.00 -15.59
N GLU A 171 3.63 8.85 -16.17
CA GLU A 171 3.76 8.66 -17.62
C GLU A 171 2.56 7.94 -18.24
N CYS A 172 1.37 8.14 -17.69
CA CYS A 172 0.15 7.71 -18.37
C CYS A 172 -0.25 8.82 -19.36
N GLY A 173 -0.64 8.47 -20.59
CA GLY A 173 -0.95 9.46 -21.65
C GLY A 173 -2.09 10.43 -21.31
N VAL A 174 -2.80 10.22 -20.20
CA VAL A 174 -3.83 11.10 -19.65
C VAL A 174 -3.31 12.03 -18.54
N GLY A 175 -2.03 11.95 -18.17
CA GLY A 175 -1.44 12.62 -17.01
C GLY A 175 -1.23 11.68 -15.82
N PRO A 176 -0.87 12.19 -14.63
CA PRO A 176 -0.58 11.37 -13.45
C PRO A 176 -1.76 10.51 -13.03
N VAL A 177 -1.50 9.23 -12.78
CA VAL A 177 -2.49 8.26 -12.31
C VAL A 177 -2.01 7.59 -11.03
N ASP A 178 -2.87 7.58 -10.03
CA ASP A 178 -2.66 6.86 -8.78
C ASP A 178 -3.23 5.45 -8.86
N PHE A 179 -2.52 4.52 -8.24
CA PHE A 179 -2.90 3.11 -8.18
C PHE A 179 -3.14 2.69 -6.74
N ALA A 180 -4.16 1.87 -6.53
CA ALA A 180 -4.32 1.04 -5.35
C ALA A 180 -4.29 -0.43 -5.77
N GLN A 181 -3.31 -1.19 -5.29
CA GLN A 181 -2.99 -2.53 -5.78
C GLN A 181 -3.10 -3.56 -4.66
N TRP A 182 -3.68 -4.72 -4.98
CA TRP A 182 -3.79 -5.86 -4.07
C TRP A 182 -3.04 -7.06 -4.60
N GLN A 183 -2.60 -7.93 -3.69
CA GLN A 183 -1.85 -9.14 -4.00
C GLN A 183 -2.64 -10.17 -4.81
N ASP A 184 -3.97 -10.06 -4.85
CA ASP A 184 -4.87 -10.92 -5.62
C ASP A 184 -5.12 -10.44 -7.07
N GLY A 185 -4.30 -9.50 -7.55
CA GLY A 185 -4.29 -9.04 -8.93
C GLY A 185 -5.18 -7.85 -9.23
N VAL A 186 -6.02 -7.42 -8.29
CA VAL A 186 -6.86 -6.22 -8.46
C VAL A 186 -6.00 -4.97 -8.36
N SER A 187 -6.10 -4.09 -9.35
CA SER A 187 -5.57 -2.72 -9.29
C SER A 187 -6.68 -1.72 -9.63
N LEU A 188 -6.82 -0.68 -8.83
CA LEU A 188 -7.74 0.43 -9.10
C LEU A 188 -6.94 1.66 -9.49
N LEU A 189 -7.43 2.39 -10.49
CA LEU A 189 -6.80 3.57 -11.06
C LEU A 189 -7.61 4.80 -10.67
N PHE A 190 -6.92 5.82 -10.19
CA PHE A 190 -7.50 7.10 -9.80
C PHE A 190 -6.79 8.24 -10.53
N GLN A 191 -7.58 9.17 -11.04
CA GLN A 191 -7.07 10.38 -11.68
C GLN A 191 -7.79 11.57 -11.07
N HIS A 192 -7.05 12.62 -10.68
CA HIS A 192 -7.61 13.76 -9.96
C HIS A 192 -8.46 13.35 -8.74
N ASP A 193 -7.99 12.37 -7.99
CA ASP A 193 -8.68 11.76 -6.83
C ASP A 193 -10.07 11.13 -7.15
N ARG A 194 -10.35 10.85 -8.42
CA ARG A 194 -11.58 10.16 -8.85
C ARG A 194 -11.29 8.78 -9.38
N PHE A 195 -12.16 7.84 -9.07
CA PHE A 195 -12.07 6.46 -9.53
C PHE A 195 -12.28 6.37 -11.04
N GLY A 196 -11.22 6.05 -11.78
CA GLY A 196 -11.20 6.09 -13.24
C GLY A 196 -11.27 4.73 -13.91
N GLY A 197 -10.80 3.67 -13.26
CA GLY A 197 -10.72 2.36 -13.89
C GLY A 197 -10.24 1.26 -12.97
N TRP A 198 -10.33 0.03 -13.43
CA TRP A 198 -9.80 -1.14 -12.74
C TRP A 198 -9.07 -2.05 -13.73
N VAL A 199 -8.10 -2.78 -13.20
CA VAL A 199 -7.35 -3.85 -13.87
C VAL A 199 -7.40 -5.09 -12.98
N LEU A 200 -7.52 -6.25 -13.61
CA LEU A 200 -7.35 -7.55 -12.98
C LEU A 200 -6.35 -8.36 -13.81
N SER A 201 -5.24 -8.72 -13.20
CA SER A 201 -4.19 -9.53 -13.82
C SER A 201 -3.66 -10.58 -12.84
N GLY A 202 -2.87 -11.54 -13.33
CA GLY A 202 -2.22 -12.55 -12.50
C GLY A 202 -2.97 -13.88 -12.41
N ARG A 203 -2.36 -14.83 -11.70
CA ARG A 203 -2.85 -16.22 -11.56
C ARG A 203 -3.55 -16.39 -10.21
N ASN A 204 -4.58 -17.24 -10.16
CA ASN A 204 -5.31 -17.66 -8.94
C ASN A 204 -6.22 -16.62 -8.26
N THR A 205 -6.74 -15.64 -9.00
CA THR A 205 -7.79 -14.75 -8.48
C THR A 205 -9.18 -15.39 -8.61
N THR A 206 -10.02 -15.24 -7.57
CA THR A 206 -11.45 -15.62 -7.60
C THR A 206 -12.35 -14.45 -8.02
N ILE A 207 -11.75 -13.27 -8.24
CA ILE A 207 -12.46 -12.07 -8.66
C ILE A 207 -12.95 -12.24 -10.09
N GLY A 208 -14.20 -11.83 -10.32
CA GLY A 208 -14.82 -11.87 -11.62
C GLY A 208 -15.68 -10.63 -11.86
N THR A 209 -16.07 -10.44 -13.11
CA THR A 209 -16.92 -9.34 -13.50
C THR A 209 -18.40 -9.62 -13.19
N THR A 210 -19.23 -8.57 -13.15
CA THR A 210 -20.69 -8.68 -13.13
C THR A 210 -21.25 -9.42 -14.36
N ASP A 211 -20.49 -9.42 -15.46
CA ASP A 211 -20.83 -10.10 -16.72
C ASP A 211 -20.39 -11.57 -16.75
N GLY A 212 -19.82 -12.08 -15.66
CA GLY A 212 -19.36 -13.47 -15.53
C GLY A 212 -18.08 -13.77 -16.30
N ILE A 213 -17.26 -12.76 -16.60
CA ILE A 213 -15.93 -12.92 -17.20
C ILE A 213 -14.91 -12.88 -16.06
N ARG A 214 -13.92 -13.78 -16.08
CA ARG A 214 -12.84 -13.84 -15.09
C ARG A 214 -11.56 -14.30 -15.75
N ILE A 215 -10.45 -14.22 -15.01
CA ILE A 215 -9.22 -14.88 -15.42
C ILE A 215 -9.50 -16.37 -15.61
N GLY A 216 -9.03 -16.91 -16.74
CA GLY A 216 -9.26 -18.30 -17.13
C GLY A 216 -10.52 -18.56 -17.97
N THR A 217 -11.44 -17.60 -18.11
CA THR A 217 -12.59 -17.72 -19.06
C THR A 217 -12.05 -18.04 -20.46
N THR A 218 -12.68 -18.99 -21.14
CA THR A 218 -12.22 -19.45 -22.46
C THR A 218 -12.72 -18.53 -23.58
N LEU A 219 -11.98 -18.47 -24.68
CA LEU A 219 -12.39 -17.74 -25.87
C LEU A 219 -13.72 -18.26 -26.45
N ALA A 220 -13.99 -19.57 -26.33
CA ALA A 220 -15.28 -20.15 -26.70
C ALA A 220 -16.44 -19.59 -25.86
N GLU A 221 -16.25 -19.38 -24.56
CA GLU A 221 -17.25 -18.77 -23.68
C GLU A 221 -17.44 -17.28 -23.99
N LEU A 222 -16.35 -16.56 -24.28
CA LEU A 222 -16.41 -15.14 -24.64
C LEU A 222 -17.19 -14.89 -25.93
N ARG A 223 -17.00 -15.72 -26.96
CA ARG A 223 -17.73 -15.62 -28.25
C ARG A 223 -19.25 -15.72 -28.11
N LYS A 224 -19.75 -16.32 -27.02
CA LYS A 224 -21.18 -16.40 -26.72
C LYS A 224 -21.74 -15.11 -26.09
N LYS A 225 -20.88 -14.18 -25.67
CA LYS A 225 -21.31 -12.92 -25.04
C LYS A 225 -21.73 -11.92 -26.12
N ARG A 226 -22.86 -11.25 -25.89
CA ARG A 226 -23.33 -10.17 -26.76
C ARG A 226 -22.30 -9.04 -26.81
N GLY A 227 -21.99 -8.56 -28.02
CA GLY A 227 -21.03 -7.49 -28.24
C GLY A 227 -19.57 -7.90 -28.08
N PHE A 228 -19.27 -9.20 -28.15
CA PHE A 228 -17.90 -9.70 -28.19
C PHE A 228 -17.18 -9.26 -29.48
N ARG A 229 -15.94 -8.79 -29.35
CA ARG A 229 -15.00 -8.55 -30.45
C ARG A 229 -13.62 -9.07 -30.06
N LEU A 230 -12.82 -9.50 -31.04
CA LEU A 230 -11.44 -9.93 -30.85
C LEU A 230 -10.58 -9.29 -31.93
N GLU A 231 -9.50 -8.66 -31.51
CA GLU A 231 -8.57 -7.94 -32.37
C GLU A 231 -7.13 -8.29 -32.00
N ARG A 232 -6.20 -8.14 -32.95
CA ARG A 232 -4.78 -8.28 -32.68
C ARG A 232 -4.19 -6.91 -32.41
N THR A 233 -3.63 -6.71 -31.22
CA THR A 233 -3.00 -5.46 -30.80
C THR A 233 -1.55 -5.73 -30.39
N THR A 234 -0.82 -4.67 -30.02
CA THR A 234 0.54 -4.78 -29.46
C THR A 234 0.57 -5.56 -28.14
N LEU A 235 -0.56 -5.64 -27.44
CA LEU A 235 -0.76 -6.42 -26.22
C LEU A 235 -1.10 -7.90 -26.49
N GLY A 236 -1.19 -8.31 -27.77
CA GLY A 236 -1.52 -9.67 -28.18
C GLY A 236 -2.93 -9.78 -28.76
N HIS A 237 -3.73 -10.71 -28.23
CA HIS A 237 -5.11 -10.93 -28.66
C HIS A 237 -6.06 -10.25 -27.69
N GLU A 238 -6.45 -9.01 -28.01
CA GLU A 238 -7.34 -8.21 -27.19
C GLU A 238 -8.79 -8.48 -27.56
N PHE A 239 -9.63 -8.64 -26.55
CA PHE A 239 -11.07 -8.75 -26.73
C PHE A 239 -11.80 -7.61 -26.04
N THR A 240 -13.01 -7.32 -26.53
CA THR A 240 -13.96 -6.43 -25.84
C THR A 240 -15.31 -7.12 -25.71
N VAL A 241 -15.99 -6.87 -24.58
CA VAL A 241 -17.40 -7.22 -24.35
C VAL A 241 -18.07 -5.97 -23.77
N GLY A 242 -18.59 -5.12 -24.64
CA GLY A 242 -18.97 -3.73 -24.32
C GLY A 242 -17.79 -2.96 -23.70
N ALA A 243 -17.92 -2.45 -22.47
CA ALA A 243 -16.87 -1.65 -21.83
C ALA A 243 -15.75 -2.45 -21.13
N ILE A 244 -15.86 -3.78 -21.08
CA ILE A 244 -14.82 -4.65 -20.52
C ILE A 244 -13.88 -5.06 -21.66
N SER A 245 -12.60 -4.79 -21.48
CA SER A 245 -11.51 -5.25 -22.34
C SER A 245 -10.68 -6.31 -21.62
N GLY A 246 -9.91 -7.09 -22.38
CA GLY A 246 -8.99 -8.07 -21.82
C GLY A 246 -8.07 -8.70 -22.85
N ILE A 247 -7.07 -9.45 -22.39
CA ILE A 247 -6.19 -10.25 -23.24
C ILE A 247 -6.55 -11.73 -23.11
N VAL A 248 -6.54 -12.44 -24.25
CA VAL A 248 -6.58 -13.91 -24.29
C VAL A 248 -5.24 -14.49 -24.74
N SER A 249 -4.89 -15.66 -24.20
CA SER A 249 -3.61 -16.34 -24.45
C SER A 249 -3.39 -16.84 -25.88
N GLY A 250 -4.31 -16.60 -26.82
CA GLY A 250 -4.29 -17.13 -28.17
C GLY A 250 -5.66 -17.05 -28.86
N THR A 251 -5.77 -17.64 -30.04
CA THR A 251 -6.99 -17.61 -30.88
C THR A 251 -7.79 -18.91 -30.89
N SER A 252 -7.26 -19.97 -30.25
CA SER A 252 -7.96 -21.25 -30.15
C SER A 252 -9.18 -21.14 -29.23
N ALA A 253 -10.17 -22.02 -29.41
CA ALA A 253 -11.36 -22.06 -28.56
C ALA A 253 -11.04 -22.24 -27.06
N ARG A 254 -9.88 -22.86 -26.74
CA ARG A 254 -9.40 -23.11 -25.37
C ARG A 254 -8.50 -22.00 -24.83
N ALA A 255 -8.13 -21.02 -25.65
CA ALA A 255 -7.37 -19.85 -25.19
C ALA A 255 -8.11 -19.18 -24.03
N ARG A 256 -7.35 -18.67 -23.06
CA ARG A 256 -7.91 -18.20 -21.79
C ARG A 256 -7.63 -16.73 -21.58
N VAL A 257 -8.56 -16.05 -20.94
CA VAL A 257 -8.37 -14.69 -20.42
C VAL A 257 -7.22 -14.67 -19.42
N THR A 258 -6.25 -13.77 -19.64
CA THR A 258 -5.10 -13.55 -18.75
C THR A 258 -5.19 -12.22 -18.01
N ASP A 259 -5.84 -11.24 -18.62
CA ASP A 259 -5.92 -9.87 -18.13
C ASP A 259 -7.31 -9.29 -18.45
N LEU A 260 -7.82 -8.43 -17.57
CA LEU A 260 -9.08 -7.72 -17.74
C LEU A 260 -8.94 -6.27 -17.28
N TRP A 261 -9.64 -5.35 -17.95
CA TRP A 261 -9.75 -3.98 -17.48
C TRP A 261 -11.03 -3.31 -17.98
N ALA A 262 -11.41 -2.21 -17.31
CA ALA A 262 -12.42 -1.27 -17.81
C ALA A 262 -12.14 0.14 -17.29
N GLY A 263 -12.61 1.12 -18.05
CA GLY A 263 -12.39 2.54 -17.77
C GLY A 263 -10.98 2.99 -18.17
N LEU A 264 -10.38 3.82 -17.33
CA LEU A 264 -9.02 4.32 -17.50
C LEU A 264 -8.03 3.15 -17.62
N SER A 265 -7.19 3.20 -18.65
CA SER A 265 -6.13 2.23 -18.92
C SER A 265 -4.84 2.98 -19.19
N CYS A 266 -3.78 2.64 -18.44
CA CYS A 266 -2.42 3.15 -18.66
C CYS A 266 -1.56 2.20 -19.51
N ALA A 267 -2.14 1.16 -20.11
CA ALA A 267 -1.46 0.44 -21.17
C ALA A 267 -1.29 1.40 -22.36
N PHE A 268 -0.03 1.70 -22.70
CA PHE A 268 0.34 2.43 -23.91
C PHE A 268 -0.44 1.86 -25.10
N ARG A 269 -1.30 2.69 -25.68
CA ARG A 269 -1.92 2.46 -26.98
C ARG A 269 -1.23 3.36 -27.99
#